data_AF-A0A738X9X4-F1
#
_entry.id   AF-A0A738X9X4-F1
#
_cell.length_a   1.000
_cell.length_b   1.000
_cell.length_c   1.000
_cell.angle_alpha   90.00
_cell.angle_beta   90.00
_cell.angle_gamma   90.00
#
_symmetry.space_group_name_H-M   'P 1'
#
loop_
_entity.id
_entity.type
_entity.pdbx_description
1 polymer ?
#
loop_
_entity_poly.entity_id
_entity_poly.type
_entity_poly.pdbx_seq_one_letter_code
_entity_poly.pdbx_strand_id
1 'polypeptide(L)'
;MIKFFDELIDFLHEKKCVFHMSSIHSRNISEEILNKIKSNLANSIIKSAGDDIRKSDVIERINSLSNQNFCQCFIHIFSLRNIIEKSLSFYGKEMPSALSEFNFSFDQKEEIKKVLYDEIFSDLYINLLRLDNLLRPYLVLNHDLSYFDKFTAELTNNQIKRSLRDNQTEFNVRSPITKDGYARPFYICSVFENYATCNSNNSLGLQIVDVLISNFNRALKGNFDNPIQIAKAIGKLTINSYIKGVYPIELIYLSEKLTLSKDELSLISMVEDMSYKLFGFKKDPDNIYKGI
;
A
#
# COMPACT_ATOMS: atom_id res chain seq x y z
N MET A 1 9.69 28.13 0.36
CA MET A 1 9.46 26.69 0.13
C MET A 1 8.51 26.11 1.17
N ILE A 2 8.75 26.27 2.48
CA ILE A 2 7.87 25.77 3.56
C ILE A 2 6.42 26.29 3.44
N LYS A 3 6.23 27.60 3.24
CA LYS A 3 4.88 28.20 3.13
C LYS A 3 4.03 27.59 2.00
N PHE A 4 4.64 27.35 0.84
CA PHE A 4 3.96 26.71 -0.30
C PHE A 4 3.60 25.25 -0.01
N PHE A 5 4.46 24.52 0.70
CA PHE A 5 4.20 23.13 1.05
C PHE A 5 3.03 23.03 2.04
N ASP A 6 3.00 23.88 3.07
CA ASP A 6 1.88 23.90 4.03
C ASP A 6 0.55 24.27 3.36
N GLU A 7 0.55 25.28 2.47
CA GLU A 7 -0.63 25.66 1.67
C GLU A 7 -1.11 24.51 0.78
N LEU A 8 -0.20 23.77 0.14
CA LEU A 8 -0.52 22.57 -0.64
C LEU A 8 -1.15 21.47 0.25
N ILE A 9 -0.57 21.22 1.43
CA ILE A 9 -1.07 20.20 2.36
C ILE A 9 -2.48 20.56 2.84
N ASP A 10 -2.72 21.80 3.23
CA ASP A 10 -4.04 22.25 3.68
C ASP A 10 -5.06 22.16 2.55
N PHE A 11 -4.70 22.56 1.32
CA PHE A 11 -5.54 22.37 0.13
C PHE A 11 -5.91 20.88 -0.10
N LEU A 12 -4.92 19.98 -0.06
CA LEU A 12 -5.15 18.54 -0.25
C LEU A 12 -6.03 17.96 0.86
N HIS A 13 -5.82 18.39 2.11
CA HIS A 13 -6.61 17.95 3.25
C HIS A 13 -8.07 18.42 3.15
N GLU A 14 -8.32 19.67 2.75
CA GLU A 14 -9.66 20.20 2.49
C GLU A 14 -10.38 19.43 1.37
N LYS A 15 -9.64 18.98 0.36
CA LYS A 15 -10.14 18.13 -0.72
C LYS A 15 -10.26 16.65 -0.35
N LYS A 16 -10.04 16.29 0.92
CA LYS A 16 -10.11 14.91 1.43
C LYS A 16 -9.15 13.97 0.71
N CYS A 17 -8.03 14.48 0.21
CA CYS A 17 -6.99 13.65 -0.39
C CYS A 17 -6.26 12.86 0.70
N VAL A 18 -5.92 11.62 0.37
CA VAL A 18 -5.17 10.71 1.24
C VAL A 18 -3.81 10.42 0.62
N PHE A 19 -2.77 10.46 1.44
CA PHE A 19 -1.42 10.10 1.07
C PHE A 19 -1.01 8.78 1.74
N HIS A 20 -0.44 7.88 0.96
CA HIS A 20 0.18 6.67 1.44
C HIS A 20 1.58 6.54 0.84
N MET A 21 2.53 6.12 1.66
CA MET A 21 3.88 5.82 1.23
C MET A 21 4.31 4.51 1.88
N SER A 22 4.88 3.63 1.06
CA SER A 22 5.67 2.49 1.52
C SER A 22 7.12 2.69 1.08
N SER A 23 8.06 2.31 1.94
CA SER A 23 9.49 2.31 1.62
C SER A 23 10.14 1.02 2.08
N ILE A 24 10.95 0.37 1.23
CA ILE A 24 11.79 -0.75 1.67
C ILE A 24 13.08 -0.18 2.23
N HIS A 25 13.39 -0.55 3.47
CA HIS A 25 14.64 -0.14 4.09
C HIS A 25 15.79 -1.06 3.65
N SER A 26 16.72 -0.50 2.86
CA SER A 26 17.74 -1.28 2.13
C SER A 26 18.82 -1.92 2.98
N ARG A 27 19.00 -1.50 4.24
CA ARG A 27 20.11 -1.98 5.12
C ARG A 27 20.10 -3.48 5.43
N ASN A 28 19.07 -4.20 4.98
CA ASN A 28 18.74 -5.56 5.42
C ASN A 28 18.23 -6.46 4.27
N ILE A 29 18.47 -6.08 3.01
CA ILE A 29 18.10 -6.90 1.84
C ILE A 29 19.31 -7.76 1.45
N SER A 30 19.24 -9.07 1.66
CA SER A 30 20.20 -10.02 1.08
C SER A 30 19.61 -10.72 -0.15
N GLU A 31 20.46 -11.15 -1.07
CA GLU A 31 20.05 -11.92 -2.24
C GLU A 31 19.34 -13.22 -1.85
N GLU A 32 19.79 -13.88 -0.77
CA GLU A 32 19.16 -15.08 -0.22
C GLU A 32 17.70 -14.83 0.21
N ILE A 33 17.45 -13.73 0.94
CA ILE A 33 16.11 -13.35 1.37
C ILE A 33 15.21 -13.08 0.16
N LEU A 34 15.70 -12.35 -0.84
CA LEU A 34 14.94 -12.05 -2.04
C LEU A 34 14.59 -13.31 -2.83
N ASN A 35 15.54 -14.22 -3.00
CA ASN A 35 15.31 -15.49 -3.68
C ASN A 35 14.28 -16.34 -2.94
N LYS A 36 14.35 -16.38 -1.60
CA LYS A 36 13.34 -17.07 -0.78
C LYS A 36 11.94 -16.48 -0.96
N ILE A 37 11.80 -15.14 -1.00
CA ILE A 37 10.51 -14.48 -1.23
C ILE A 37 9.99 -14.79 -2.64
N LYS A 38 10.84 -14.72 -3.67
CA LYS A 38 10.49 -15.10 -5.05
C LYS A 38 9.96 -16.54 -5.12
N SER A 39 10.67 -17.50 -4.52
CA SER A 39 10.25 -18.90 -4.50
C SER A 39 8.93 -19.11 -3.76
N ASN A 40 8.72 -18.42 -2.64
CA ASN A 40 7.46 -18.50 -1.90
C ASN A 40 6.29 -17.94 -2.72
N LEU A 41 6.48 -16.82 -3.40
CA LEU A 41 5.47 -16.23 -4.27
C LEU A 41 5.12 -17.18 -5.43
N ALA A 42 6.13 -17.74 -6.11
CA ALA A 42 5.92 -18.71 -7.18
C ALA A 42 5.13 -19.94 -6.69
N ASN A 43 5.49 -20.50 -5.54
CA ASN A 43 4.78 -21.63 -4.94
C ASN A 43 3.32 -21.32 -4.60
N SER A 44 3.02 -20.10 -4.12
CA SER A 44 1.65 -19.66 -3.86
C SER A 44 0.83 -19.52 -5.14
N ILE A 45 1.45 -19.03 -6.23
CA ILE A 45 0.81 -18.92 -7.55
C ILE A 45 0.48 -20.31 -8.10
N ILE A 46 1.41 -21.27 -8.01
CA ILE A 46 1.18 -22.67 -8.42
C ILE A 46 -0.04 -23.26 -7.71
N LYS A 47 -0.19 -22.97 -6.41
CA LYS A 47 -1.29 -23.48 -5.58
C LYS A 47 -2.62 -22.75 -5.79
N SER A 48 -2.63 -21.62 -6.50
CA SER A 48 -3.83 -20.83 -6.74
C SER A 48 -4.74 -21.46 -7.81
N ALA A 49 -6.04 -21.20 -7.74
CA ALA A 49 -6.98 -21.60 -8.78
C ALA A 49 -6.82 -20.72 -10.03
N GLY A 50 -7.00 -21.28 -11.23
CA GLY A 50 -6.91 -20.55 -12.51
C GLY A 50 -6.19 -21.32 -13.61
N ASP A 51 -6.00 -20.66 -14.75
CA ASP A 51 -5.32 -21.20 -15.95
C ASP A 51 -3.81 -21.40 -15.73
N ASP A 52 -3.34 -22.61 -15.98
CA ASP A 52 -1.96 -23.01 -15.70
C ASP A 52 -0.94 -22.38 -16.66
N ILE A 53 -1.35 -22.05 -17.89
CA ILE A 53 -0.48 -21.36 -18.86
C ILE A 53 -0.16 -19.96 -18.34
N ARG A 54 -1.19 -19.18 -17.98
CA ARG A 54 -1.02 -17.85 -17.40
C ARG A 54 -0.21 -17.86 -16.10
N LYS A 55 -0.38 -18.87 -15.25
CA LYS A 55 0.43 -19.03 -14.02
C LYS A 55 1.91 -19.25 -14.35
N SER A 56 2.21 -20.12 -15.32
CA SER A 56 3.57 -20.41 -15.74
C SER A 56 4.27 -19.15 -16.27
N ASP A 57 3.60 -18.40 -17.14
CA ASP A 57 4.13 -17.15 -17.72
C ASP A 57 4.44 -16.12 -16.62
N VAL A 58 3.55 -15.98 -15.64
CA VAL A 58 3.74 -15.08 -14.48
C VAL A 58 4.96 -15.50 -13.66
N ILE A 59 5.13 -16.79 -13.39
CA ILE A 59 6.25 -17.31 -12.59
C ILE A 59 7.58 -17.10 -13.31
N GLU A 60 7.64 -17.38 -14.62
CA GLU A 60 8.83 -17.16 -15.43
C GLU A 60 9.25 -15.69 -15.42
N ARG A 61 8.28 -14.78 -15.57
CA ARG A 61 8.51 -13.33 -15.49
C ARG A 61 9.02 -12.89 -14.12
N ILE A 62 8.47 -13.41 -13.02
CA ILE A 62 8.99 -13.09 -11.66
C ILE A 62 10.44 -13.52 -11.52
N ASN A 63 10.78 -14.71 -12.02
CA ASN A 63 12.13 -15.27 -11.91
C ASN A 63 13.15 -14.51 -12.78
N SER A 64 12.73 -13.92 -13.90
CA SER A 64 13.60 -13.13 -14.78
C SER A 64 13.88 -11.71 -14.28
N LEU A 65 13.14 -11.20 -13.29
CA LEU A 65 13.37 -9.88 -12.72
C LEU A 65 14.72 -9.79 -11.99
N SER A 66 15.47 -8.72 -12.24
CA SER A 66 16.59 -8.33 -11.38
C SER A 66 16.13 -8.12 -9.93
N ASN A 67 17.03 -8.25 -8.96
CA ASN A 67 16.70 -8.03 -7.54
C ASN A 67 16.11 -6.64 -7.28
N GLN A 68 16.63 -5.60 -7.96
CA GLN A 68 16.10 -4.24 -7.87
C GLN A 68 14.68 -4.14 -8.41
N ASN A 69 14.41 -4.70 -9.60
CA ASN A 69 13.08 -4.67 -10.20
C ASN A 69 12.09 -5.50 -9.38
N PHE A 70 12.52 -6.65 -8.84
CA PHE A 70 11.71 -7.45 -7.95
C PHE A 70 11.34 -6.71 -6.65
N CYS A 71 12.28 -6.01 -6.01
CA CYS A 71 11.98 -5.18 -4.83
C CYS A 71 10.97 -4.07 -5.16
N GLN A 72 11.13 -3.39 -6.30
CA GLN A 72 10.18 -2.39 -6.77
C GLN A 72 8.81 -3.00 -7.04
N CYS A 73 8.79 -4.20 -7.63
CA CYS A 73 7.56 -4.93 -7.84
C CYS A 73 6.84 -5.25 -6.55
N PHE A 74 7.58 -5.76 -5.60
CA PHE A 74 7.09 -6.14 -4.30
C PHE A 74 6.49 -4.94 -3.56
N ILE A 75 7.21 -3.82 -3.46
CA ILE A 75 6.71 -2.64 -2.75
C ILE A 75 5.46 -2.05 -3.40
N HIS A 76 5.35 -2.07 -4.74
CA HIS A 76 4.16 -1.56 -5.42
C HIS A 76 2.92 -2.38 -5.08
N ILE A 77 3.01 -3.71 -5.04
CA ILE A 77 1.89 -4.59 -4.66
C ILE A 77 1.44 -4.28 -3.24
N PHE A 78 2.38 -4.20 -2.29
CA PHE A 78 2.06 -3.86 -0.91
C PHE A 78 1.44 -2.47 -0.78
N SER A 79 2.02 -1.47 -1.45
CA SER A 79 1.51 -0.09 -1.44
C SER A 79 0.09 -0.02 -2.00
N LEU A 80 -0.17 -0.70 -3.12
CA LEU A 80 -1.48 -0.72 -3.79
C LEU A 80 -2.55 -1.42 -2.93
N ARG A 81 -2.20 -2.55 -2.30
CA ARG A 81 -3.10 -3.21 -1.36
C ARG A 81 -3.48 -2.28 -0.21
N ASN A 82 -2.49 -1.67 0.44
CA ASN A 82 -2.70 -0.86 1.62
C ASN A 82 -3.42 0.46 1.33
N ILE A 83 -3.10 1.13 0.22
CA ILE A 83 -3.85 2.33 -0.17
C ILE A 83 -5.30 2.00 -0.48
N ILE A 84 -5.61 0.84 -1.09
CA ILE A 84 -7.00 0.45 -1.36
C ILE A 84 -7.76 0.20 -0.07
N GLU A 85 -7.26 -0.65 0.84
CA GLU A 85 -7.96 -0.95 2.09
C GLU A 85 -8.16 0.31 2.95
N LYS A 86 -7.15 1.19 3.01
CA LYS A 86 -7.24 2.49 3.71
C LYS A 86 -8.22 3.44 3.03
N SER A 87 -8.14 3.60 1.71
CA SER A 87 -8.98 4.55 0.95
C SER A 87 -10.44 4.12 0.94
N LEU A 88 -10.73 2.83 0.74
CA LEU A 88 -12.09 2.32 0.78
C LEU A 88 -12.72 2.52 2.16
N SER A 89 -11.97 2.24 3.23
CA SER A 89 -12.45 2.47 4.60
C SER A 89 -12.67 3.97 4.87
N PHE A 90 -11.78 4.84 4.40
CA PHE A 90 -11.88 6.28 4.60
C PHE A 90 -13.02 6.90 3.80
N TYR A 91 -13.06 6.68 2.48
CA TYR A 91 -14.12 7.25 1.63
C TYR A 91 -15.47 6.59 1.88
N GLY A 92 -15.54 5.32 2.26
CA GLY A 92 -16.79 4.71 2.72
C GLY A 92 -17.37 5.38 3.97
N LYS A 93 -16.52 6.01 4.80
CA LYS A 93 -16.96 6.80 5.97
C LYS A 93 -17.23 8.27 5.63
N GLU A 94 -16.34 8.90 4.87
CA GLU A 94 -16.31 10.36 4.70
C GLU A 94 -17.02 10.83 3.42
N MET A 95 -17.00 10.04 2.34
CA MET A 95 -17.53 10.40 1.03
C MET A 95 -17.88 9.16 0.19
N PRO A 96 -18.95 8.39 0.54
CA PRO A 96 -19.25 7.11 -0.10
C PRO A 96 -19.41 7.18 -1.62
N SER A 97 -20.00 8.27 -2.12
CA SER A 97 -20.22 8.48 -3.56
C SER A 97 -18.94 8.51 -4.39
N ALA A 98 -17.79 8.88 -3.80
CA ALA A 98 -16.51 8.86 -4.49
C ALA A 98 -16.00 7.45 -4.81
N LEU A 99 -16.57 6.41 -4.19
CA LEU A 99 -16.26 5.01 -4.48
C LEU A 99 -16.91 4.48 -5.77
N SER A 100 -17.67 5.33 -6.48
CA SER A 100 -18.32 4.96 -7.74
C SER A 100 -17.36 4.86 -8.92
N GLU A 101 -16.19 5.50 -8.85
CA GLU A 101 -15.20 5.52 -9.93
C GLU A 101 -13.78 5.46 -9.38
N PHE A 102 -12.92 4.70 -10.06
CA PHE A 102 -11.51 4.60 -9.74
C PHE A 102 -10.71 4.90 -11.00
N ASN A 103 -9.80 5.85 -10.90
CA ASN A 103 -8.92 6.26 -12.00
C ASN A 103 -7.49 6.26 -11.47
N PHE A 104 -6.66 5.35 -11.99
CA PHE A 104 -5.26 5.25 -11.59
C PHE A 104 -4.35 5.95 -12.58
N SER A 105 -3.37 6.69 -12.08
CA SER A 105 -2.30 7.28 -12.90
C SER A 105 -0.97 6.78 -12.38
N PHE A 106 -0.20 6.12 -13.25
CA PHE A 106 1.12 5.59 -12.91
C PHE A 106 2.21 6.39 -13.62
N ASP A 107 3.25 6.77 -12.86
CA ASP A 107 4.39 7.50 -13.43
C ASP A 107 5.27 6.57 -14.28
N GLN A 108 5.53 7.00 -15.51
CA GLN A 108 6.34 6.25 -16.48
C GLN A 108 7.83 6.54 -16.26
N LYS A 109 8.63 5.51 -15.95
CA LYS A 109 10.05 5.67 -15.60
C LYS A 109 10.97 6.02 -16.79
N GLU A 110 10.67 5.59 -18.01
CA GLU A 110 11.45 5.91 -19.22
C GLU A 110 10.55 5.96 -20.47
N GLU A 111 10.74 6.94 -21.35
CA GLU A 111 9.98 7.06 -22.61
C GLU A 111 10.29 5.94 -23.61
N ILE A 112 11.52 5.41 -23.60
CA ILE A 112 12.05 4.47 -24.61
C ILE A 112 11.90 2.99 -24.20
N LYS A 113 11.98 2.65 -22.90
CA LYS A 113 11.77 1.28 -22.37
C LYS A 113 10.32 0.99 -21.94
N LYS A 114 9.38 1.71 -22.56
CA LYS A 114 7.92 1.64 -22.32
C LYS A 114 7.40 0.20 -22.30
N VAL A 115 7.88 -0.62 -23.23
CA VAL A 115 7.33 -1.96 -23.50
C VAL A 115 7.55 -2.92 -22.32
N LEU A 116 8.75 -3.01 -21.75
CA LEU A 116 9.03 -4.05 -20.75
C LEU A 116 8.45 -3.73 -19.37
N TYR A 117 8.56 -2.47 -18.91
CA TYR A 117 8.06 -2.08 -17.59
C TYR A 117 6.53 -1.98 -17.58
N ASP A 118 5.89 -1.47 -18.63
CA ASP A 118 4.43 -1.37 -18.69
C ASP A 118 3.76 -2.74 -18.91
N GLU A 119 4.38 -3.64 -19.68
CA GLU A 119 3.93 -5.04 -19.78
C GLU A 119 4.08 -5.77 -18.44
N ILE A 120 5.22 -5.61 -17.76
CA ILE A 120 5.37 -6.12 -16.38
C ILE A 120 4.36 -5.43 -15.46
N PHE A 121 4.08 -4.14 -15.62
CA PHE A 121 3.19 -3.42 -14.73
C PHE A 121 1.73 -3.89 -14.88
N SER A 122 1.21 -3.87 -16.10
CA SER A 122 -0.16 -4.26 -16.43
C SER A 122 -0.39 -5.76 -16.26
N ASP A 123 0.51 -6.60 -16.79
CA ASP A 123 0.30 -8.04 -16.84
C ASP A 123 0.79 -8.74 -15.57
N LEU A 124 1.69 -8.15 -14.78
CA LEU A 124 2.16 -8.75 -13.54
C LEU A 124 1.49 -8.12 -12.31
N TYR A 125 1.47 -6.79 -12.11
CA TYR A 125 0.97 -6.24 -10.83
C TYR A 125 -0.51 -6.45 -10.62
N ILE A 126 -1.34 -6.13 -11.62
CA ILE A 126 -2.79 -6.28 -11.48
C ILE A 126 -3.12 -7.76 -11.28
N ASN A 127 -2.42 -8.65 -11.98
CA ASN A 127 -2.60 -10.09 -11.83
C ASN A 127 -2.10 -10.59 -10.47
N LEU A 128 -0.96 -10.12 -9.98
CA LEU A 128 -0.47 -10.47 -8.65
C LEU A 128 -1.35 -9.90 -7.54
N LEU A 129 -1.91 -8.71 -7.68
CA LEU A 129 -2.87 -8.14 -6.75
C LEU A 129 -4.18 -8.92 -6.74
N ARG A 130 -4.68 -9.31 -7.92
CA ARG A 130 -5.84 -10.21 -8.05
C ARG A 130 -5.57 -11.58 -7.44
N LEU A 131 -4.39 -12.16 -7.68
CA LEU A 131 -3.97 -13.43 -7.08
C LEU A 131 -3.82 -13.31 -5.56
N ASP A 132 -3.17 -12.26 -5.06
CA ASP A 132 -3.07 -11.96 -3.63
C ASP A 132 -4.47 -11.79 -3.00
N ASN A 133 -5.40 -11.14 -3.69
CA ASN A 133 -6.78 -11.00 -3.25
C ASN A 133 -7.58 -12.32 -3.33
N LEU A 134 -7.34 -13.17 -4.32
CA LEU A 134 -7.92 -14.52 -4.41
C LEU A 134 -7.43 -15.43 -3.29
N LEU A 135 -6.12 -15.39 -3.01
CA LEU A 135 -5.49 -16.11 -1.92
C LEU A 135 -5.99 -15.58 -0.57
N ARG A 136 -6.16 -14.26 -0.46
CA ARG A 136 -6.54 -13.55 0.75
C ARG A 136 -7.44 -12.34 0.42
N PRO A 137 -8.77 -12.48 0.55
CA PRO A 137 -9.71 -11.37 0.35
C PRO A 137 -9.28 -10.15 1.15
N TYR A 138 -9.45 -8.97 0.55
CA TYR A 138 -9.16 -7.70 1.20
C TYR A 138 -10.14 -7.45 2.33
N LEU A 139 -9.69 -6.73 3.36
CA LEU A 139 -10.49 -6.39 4.52
C LEU A 139 -10.61 -4.87 4.63
N VAL A 140 -11.84 -4.38 4.71
CA VAL A 140 -12.15 -2.97 4.98
C VAL A 140 -13.07 -2.84 6.17
N LEU A 141 -13.15 -1.64 6.76
CA LEU A 141 -14.17 -1.37 7.77
C LEU A 141 -15.58 -1.45 7.17
N ASN A 142 -16.52 -1.91 7.99
CA ASN A 142 -17.92 -2.02 7.61
C ASN A 142 -18.58 -0.63 7.57
N HIS A 143 -18.45 0.05 6.43
CA HIS A 143 -19.03 1.35 6.11
C HIS A 143 -20.01 1.24 4.92
N ASP A 144 -20.60 2.37 4.51
CA ASP A 144 -21.41 2.41 3.28
C ASP A 144 -20.49 2.26 2.05
N LEU A 145 -20.54 1.07 1.46
CA LEU A 145 -19.82 0.73 0.23
C LEU A 145 -20.78 0.47 -0.93
N SER A 146 -22.03 0.93 -0.87
CA SER A 146 -23.04 0.70 -1.92
C SER A 146 -22.57 1.16 -3.30
N TYR A 147 -21.82 2.26 -3.37
CA TYR A 147 -21.22 2.77 -4.62
C TYR A 147 -20.06 1.93 -5.14
N PHE A 148 -19.46 1.08 -4.29
CA PHE A 148 -18.35 0.20 -4.61
C PHE A 148 -18.80 -1.20 -5.07
N ASP A 149 -20.04 -1.61 -4.79
CA ASP A 149 -20.50 -2.99 -4.96
C ASP A 149 -20.24 -3.56 -6.37
N LYS A 150 -20.35 -2.72 -7.41
CA LYS A 150 -20.07 -3.10 -8.82
C LYS A 150 -18.65 -3.57 -9.10
N PHE A 151 -17.70 -3.26 -8.22
CA PHE A 151 -16.30 -3.66 -8.33
C PHE A 151 -15.96 -4.90 -7.50
N THR A 152 -16.95 -5.47 -6.81
CA THR A 152 -16.77 -6.60 -5.91
C THR A 152 -17.47 -7.86 -6.41
N ALA A 153 -16.97 -9.02 -5.99
CA ALA A 153 -17.72 -10.27 -6.08
C ALA A 153 -18.21 -10.70 -4.70
N GLU A 154 -19.33 -11.41 -4.66
CA GLU A 154 -19.86 -12.00 -3.44
C GLU A 154 -18.93 -13.10 -2.89
N LEU A 155 -18.82 -13.16 -1.56
CA LEU A 155 -18.11 -14.23 -0.87
C LEU A 155 -19.11 -15.15 -0.18
N THR A 156 -18.83 -16.46 -0.21
CA THR A 156 -19.51 -17.40 0.66
C THR A 156 -19.15 -17.17 2.13
N ASN A 157 -20.04 -17.57 3.04
CA ASN A 157 -19.78 -17.52 4.49
C ASN A 157 -18.48 -18.25 4.89
N ASN A 158 -18.13 -19.33 4.19
CA ASN A 158 -16.89 -20.07 4.43
C ASN A 158 -15.65 -19.25 4.02
N GLN A 159 -15.70 -18.57 2.86
CA GLN A 159 -14.62 -17.69 2.41
C GLN A 159 -14.45 -16.49 3.35
N ILE A 160 -15.54 -15.90 3.83
CA ILE A 160 -15.51 -14.82 4.82
C ILE A 160 -14.81 -15.27 6.11
N LYS A 161 -15.26 -16.38 6.70
CA LYS A 161 -14.68 -16.92 7.95
C LYS A 161 -13.22 -17.30 7.79
N ARG A 162 -12.85 -17.87 6.63
CA ARG A 162 -11.47 -18.21 6.31
C ARG A 162 -10.62 -16.96 6.18
N SER A 163 -11.05 -15.96 5.40
CA SER A 163 -10.31 -14.72 5.21
C SER A 163 -10.02 -14.01 6.54
N LEU A 164 -11.03 -13.87 7.40
CA LEU A 164 -10.86 -13.28 8.72
C LEU A 164 -9.84 -14.05 9.57
N ARG A 165 -9.89 -15.39 9.56
CA ARG A 165 -8.95 -16.24 10.30
C ARG A 165 -7.53 -16.13 9.73
N ASP A 166 -7.37 -16.28 8.43
CA ASP A 166 -6.07 -16.28 7.75
C ASP A 166 -5.36 -14.95 8.01
N ASN A 167 -6.07 -13.81 7.88
CA ASN A 167 -5.53 -12.50 8.21
C ASN A 167 -5.16 -12.37 9.70
N GLN A 168 -6.00 -12.85 10.64
CA GLN A 168 -5.64 -12.83 12.08
C GLN A 168 -4.35 -13.62 12.36
N THR A 169 -4.19 -14.79 11.74
CA THR A 169 -3.03 -15.67 11.96
C THR A 169 -1.77 -15.18 11.29
N GLU A 170 -1.86 -14.68 10.05
CA GLU A 170 -0.72 -14.23 9.24
C GLU A 170 -0.09 -12.98 9.84
N PHE A 171 -0.93 -12.02 10.24
CA PHE A 171 -0.42 -10.82 10.88
C PHE A 171 0.08 -11.11 12.30
N ASN A 172 -0.49 -12.10 13.01
CA ASN A 172 -0.20 -12.34 14.42
C ASN A 172 -0.28 -11.06 15.29
N VAL A 173 -1.07 -10.07 14.84
CA VAL A 173 -1.26 -8.79 15.53
C VAL A 173 -2.75 -8.49 15.69
N ARG A 174 -3.06 -7.71 16.73
CA ARG A 174 -4.41 -7.23 16.99
C ARG A 174 -4.82 -6.23 15.90
N SER A 175 -5.94 -6.47 15.22
CA SER A 175 -6.53 -5.55 14.24
C SER A 175 -8.05 -5.42 14.40
N PRO A 176 -8.63 -4.20 14.30
CA PRO A 176 -10.09 -4.03 14.26
C PRO A 176 -10.69 -4.54 12.95
N ILE A 177 -9.98 -4.41 11.82
CA ILE A 177 -10.49 -4.84 10.51
C ILE A 177 -10.43 -6.36 10.31
N THR A 178 -9.87 -7.10 11.27
CA THR A 178 -9.89 -8.56 11.26
C THR A 178 -10.93 -9.12 12.22
N LYS A 179 -11.69 -8.27 12.93
CA LYS A 179 -12.76 -8.71 13.85
C LYS A 179 -14.08 -8.82 13.10
N ASP A 180 -14.77 -9.92 13.35
CA ASP A 180 -16.12 -10.15 12.84
C ASP A 180 -17.06 -9.00 13.28
N GLY A 181 -17.96 -8.58 12.38
CA GLY A 181 -18.87 -7.45 12.56
C GLY A 181 -18.28 -6.04 12.30
N TYR A 182 -16.96 -5.87 12.37
CA TYR A 182 -16.29 -4.60 12.04
C TYR A 182 -15.68 -4.58 10.64
N ALA A 183 -15.54 -5.76 10.04
CA ALA A 183 -14.84 -5.98 8.80
C ALA A 183 -15.77 -6.46 7.69
N ARG A 184 -15.53 -6.01 6.47
CA ARG A 184 -16.18 -6.52 5.25
C ARG A 184 -15.12 -7.10 4.31
N PRO A 185 -15.00 -8.44 4.21
CA PRO A 185 -14.12 -9.05 3.23
C PRO A 185 -14.67 -8.93 1.81
N PHE A 186 -13.81 -8.70 0.82
CA PHE A 186 -14.24 -8.63 -0.59
C PHE A 186 -13.17 -9.12 -1.56
N TYR A 187 -13.63 -9.59 -2.72
CA TYR A 187 -12.78 -9.80 -3.89
C TYR A 187 -12.85 -8.56 -4.78
N ILE A 188 -11.69 -8.07 -5.21
CA ILE A 188 -11.55 -6.94 -6.11
C ILE A 188 -11.58 -7.44 -7.56
N CYS A 189 -12.60 -7.05 -8.32
CA CYS A 189 -12.77 -7.52 -9.69
C CYS A 189 -12.15 -6.54 -10.70
N SER A 190 -12.71 -5.33 -10.75
CA SER A 190 -12.52 -4.38 -11.86
C SER A 190 -11.97 -3.01 -11.45
N VAL A 191 -11.61 -2.80 -10.18
CA VAL A 191 -11.12 -1.49 -9.69
C VAL A 191 -9.95 -0.95 -10.52
N PHE A 192 -9.07 -1.83 -10.98
CA PHE A 192 -7.87 -1.46 -11.74
C PHE A 192 -8.07 -1.43 -13.26
N GLU A 193 -9.31 -1.50 -13.77
CA GLU A 193 -9.53 -1.50 -15.23
C GLU A 193 -9.29 -0.14 -15.87
N ASN A 194 -9.51 0.95 -15.13
CA ASN A 194 -9.28 2.31 -15.60
C ASN A 194 -7.96 2.85 -15.05
N TYR A 195 -6.90 2.69 -15.83
CA TYR A 195 -5.60 3.28 -15.51
C TYR A 195 -4.96 3.93 -16.74
N ALA A 196 -4.09 4.90 -16.48
CA ALA A 196 -3.25 5.53 -17.48
C ALA A 196 -1.79 5.54 -17.01
N THR A 197 -0.87 5.35 -17.95
CA THR A 197 0.55 5.67 -17.74
C THR A 197 0.79 7.11 -18.19
N CYS A 198 1.39 7.90 -17.31
CA CYS A 198 1.56 9.34 -17.49
C CYS A 198 3.02 9.73 -17.24
N ASN A 199 3.47 10.79 -17.91
CA ASN A 199 4.75 11.43 -17.60
C ASN A 199 4.50 12.51 -16.53
N SER A 200 5.28 12.49 -15.44
CA SER A 200 5.18 13.50 -14.37
C SER A 200 5.32 14.94 -14.87
N ASN A 201 6.07 15.21 -15.95
CA ASN A 201 6.15 16.54 -16.55
C ASN A 201 4.80 17.11 -17.01
N ASN A 202 3.84 16.23 -17.35
CA ASN A 202 2.54 16.60 -17.91
C ASN A 202 1.36 16.24 -16.99
N SER A 203 1.62 15.77 -15.76
CA SER A 203 0.58 15.36 -14.81
C SER A 203 0.75 16.06 -13.47
N LEU A 204 -0.14 17.03 -13.19
CA LEU A 204 -0.15 17.75 -11.92
C LEU A 204 -0.29 16.80 -10.71
N GLY A 205 -1.10 15.75 -10.82
CA GLY A 205 -1.27 14.76 -9.76
C GLY A 205 0.04 14.04 -9.43
N LEU A 206 0.79 13.63 -10.46
CA LEU A 206 2.10 12.99 -10.27
C LEU A 206 3.13 13.98 -9.68
N GLN A 207 3.15 15.23 -10.15
CA GLN A 207 4.01 16.27 -9.59
C GLN A 207 3.75 16.52 -8.10
N ILE A 208 2.47 16.52 -7.69
CA ILE A 208 2.10 16.64 -6.28
C ILE A 208 2.68 15.47 -5.49
N VAL A 209 2.51 14.23 -5.96
CA VAL A 209 3.05 13.03 -5.29
C VAL A 209 4.58 13.11 -5.17
N ASP A 210 5.28 13.54 -6.22
CA ASP A 210 6.74 13.72 -6.21
C ASP A 210 7.18 14.76 -5.17
N VAL A 211 6.45 15.89 -5.06
CA VAL A 211 6.71 16.91 -4.05
C VAL A 211 6.54 16.34 -2.65
N LEU A 212 5.47 15.57 -2.39
CA LEU A 212 5.23 14.94 -1.07
C LEU A 212 6.35 13.95 -0.73
N ILE A 213 6.66 13.03 -1.64
CA ILE A 213 7.69 12.00 -1.44
C ILE A 213 9.08 12.62 -1.27
N SER A 214 9.44 13.59 -2.12
CA SER A 214 10.76 14.24 -2.08
C SER A 214 10.98 15.00 -0.77
N ASN A 215 10.00 15.79 -0.32
CA ASN A 215 10.11 16.53 0.94
C ASN A 215 10.20 15.58 2.14
N PHE A 216 9.38 14.52 2.17
CA PHE A 216 9.42 13.56 3.27
C PHE A 216 10.73 12.75 3.29
N ASN A 217 11.21 12.29 2.14
CA ASN A 217 12.50 11.60 2.05
C ASN A 217 13.68 12.48 2.47
N ARG A 218 13.65 13.77 2.13
CA ARG A 218 14.68 14.73 2.60
C ARG A 218 14.62 14.92 4.12
N ALA A 219 13.42 14.97 4.69
CA ALA A 219 13.22 15.04 6.14
C ALA A 219 13.79 13.80 6.84
N LEU A 220 13.50 12.59 6.33
CA LEU A 220 14.06 11.34 6.86
C LEU A 220 15.58 11.27 6.79
N LYS A 221 16.19 11.81 5.72
CA LYS A 221 17.65 11.81 5.52
C LYS A 221 18.38 12.92 6.30
N GLY A 222 17.66 13.75 7.06
CA GLY A 222 18.25 14.87 7.80
C GLY A 222 18.70 16.05 6.91
N ASN A 223 18.30 16.09 5.64
CA ASN A 223 18.70 17.11 4.66
C ASN A 223 17.62 18.20 4.50
N PHE A 224 17.01 18.61 5.61
CA PHE A 224 15.90 19.56 5.61
C PHE A 224 15.93 20.45 6.85
N ASP A 225 15.63 21.74 6.67
CA ASP A 225 15.74 22.75 7.74
C ASP A 225 14.70 22.55 8.87
N ASN A 226 13.55 21.93 8.55
CA ASN A 226 12.50 21.65 9.53
C ASN A 226 11.79 20.30 9.28
N PRO A 227 12.43 19.17 9.60
CA PRO A 227 11.88 17.84 9.31
C PRO A 227 10.62 17.54 10.12
N ILE A 228 10.48 18.13 11.32
CA ILE A 228 9.30 17.98 12.18
C ILE A 228 8.05 18.59 11.54
N GLN A 229 8.17 19.77 10.95
CA GLN A 229 7.04 20.41 10.26
C GLN A 229 6.56 19.58 9.07
N ILE A 230 7.48 19.06 8.26
CA ILE A 230 7.14 18.17 7.15
C ILE A 230 6.44 16.90 7.64
N ALA A 231 6.95 16.27 8.70
CA ALA A 231 6.32 15.08 9.27
C ALA A 231 4.88 15.36 9.76
N LYS A 232 4.65 16.50 10.43
CA LYS A 232 3.30 16.90 10.85
C LYS A 232 2.36 17.13 9.68
N ALA A 233 2.85 17.84 8.65
CA ALA A 233 2.07 18.19 7.49
C ALA A 233 1.71 16.95 6.66
N ILE A 234 2.66 16.05 6.40
CA ILE A 234 2.40 14.75 5.78
C ILE A 234 1.41 13.93 6.61
N GLY A 235 1.58 13.93 7.94
CA GLY A 235 0.67 13.23 8.85
C GLY A 235 -0.79 13.56 8.63
N LYS A 236 -1.14 14.84 8.42
CA LYS A 236 -2.52 15.28 8.14
C LYS A 236 -3.17 14.58 6.94
N LEU A 237 -2.38 14.16 5.95
CA LEU A 237 -2.87 13.47 4.74
C LEU A 237 -2.87 11.94 4.89
N THR A 238 -2.26 11.40 5.94
CA THR A 238 -2.17 9.95 6.13
C THR A 238 -3.31 9.42 6.99
N ILE A 239 -3.66 8.15 6.79
CA ILE A 239 -4.56 7.40 7.67
C ILE A 239 -3.70 6.47 8.53
N ASN A 240 -4.03 6.39 9.82
CA ASN A 240 -3.33 5.48 10.74
C ASN A 240 -3.42 4.02 10.27
N SER A 241 -2.51 3.17 10.74
CA SER A 241 -2.54 1.76 10.31
C SER A 241 -3.70 1.01 10.95
N TYR A 242 -4.26 0.06 10.20
CA TYR A 242 -5.21 -0.93 10.69
C TYR A 242 -4.54 -2.10 11.42
N ILE A 243 -3.20 -2.11 11.52
CA ILE A 243 -2.42 -3.07 12.30
C ILE A 243 -1.80 -2.34 13.50
N LYS A 244 -1.98 -2.89 14.71
CA LYS A 244 -1.38 -2.31 15.92
C LYS A 244 0.16 -2.33 15.80
N GLY A 245 0.81 -1.19 16.03
CA GLY A 245 2.28 -1.08 15.96
C GLY A 245 2.85 -0.85 14.56
N VAL A 246 1.98 -0.71 13.55
CA VAL A 246 2.39 -0.28 12.23
C VAL A 246 2.15 1.23 12.10
N TYR A 247 3.12 1.94 11.57
CA TYR A 247 3.00 3.37 11.30
C TYR A 247 2.20 3.64 9.99
N PRO A 248 1.61 4.85 9.81
CA PRO A 248 0.84 5.19 8.61
C PRO A 248 1.65 5.08 7.32
N ILE A 249 2.91 5.51 7.44
CA ILE A 249 3.96 5.33 6.46
C ILE A 249 4.61 3.99 6.74
N GLU A 250 4.47 3.10 5.77
CA GLU A 250 4.92 1.74 5.93
C GLU A 250 6.38 1.63 5.56
N LEU A 251 7.14 1.08 6.49
CA LEU A 251 8.51 0.73 6.21
C LEU A 251 8.57 -0.78 6.16
N ILE A 252 8.89 -1.30 4.98
CA ILE A 252 8.97 -2.73 4.70
C ILE A 252 10.39 -3.17 5.01
N TYR A 253 10.50 -4.22 5.82
CA TYR A 253 11.76 -4.85 6.20
C TYR A 253 11.73 -6.29 5.75
N LEU A 254 12.73 -6.70 4.98
CA LEU A 254 12.86 -8.08 4.52
C LEU A 254 13.69 -8.93 5.50
N SER A 255 14.24 -8.34 6.55
CA SER A 255 15.00 -9.00 7.61
C SER A 255 14.21 -9.16 8.90
N GLU A 256 14.74 -9.99 9.80
CA GLU A 256 14.09 -10.29 11.07
C GLU A 256 13.93 -9.13 12.06
N LYS A 257 14.73 -8.06 11.96
CA LYS A 257 14.66 -6.91 12.89
C LYS A 257 14.72 -5.58 12.14
N LEU A 258 13.85 -4.66 12.56
CA LEU A 258 13.97 -3.26 12.22
C LEU A 258 14.98 -2.57 13.15
N THR A 259 15.89 -1.80 12.57
CA THR A 259 16.69 -0.81 13.30
C THR A 259 16.54 0.57 12.65
N LEU A 260 15.63 1.40 13.18
CA LEU A 260 15.55 2.83 12.86
C LEU A 260 16.50 3.61 13.75
N SER A 261 17.05 4.70 13.23
CA SER A 261 17.64 5.73 14.08
C SER A 261 16.56 6.38 14.95
N LYS A 262 16.99 7.01 16.06
CA LYS A 262 16.08 7.76 16.94
C LYS A 262 15.35 8.88 16.18
N ASP A 263 16.02 9.52 15.24
CA ASP A 263 15.47 10.63 14.47
C ASP A 263 14.41 10.15 13.48
N GLU A 264 14.67 9.06 12.74
CA GLU A 264 13.67 8.44 11.85
C GLU A 264 12.43 8.02 12.64
N LEU A 265 12.62 7.33 13.78
CA LEU A 265 11.53 6.91 14.64
C LEU A 265 10.71 8.10 15.16
N SER A 266 11.36 9.20 15.53
CA SER A 266 10.69 10.42 15.99
C SER A 266 9.82 11.04 14.89
N LEU A 267 10.32 11.12 13.66
CA LEU A 267 9.56 11.68 12.53
C LEU A 267 8.37 10.80 12.15
N ILE A 268 8.56 9.48 12.08
CA ILE A 268 7.48 8.55 11.75
C ILE A 268 6.43 8.53 12.87
N SER A 269 6.84 8.62 14.14
CA SER A 269 5.92 8.78 15.27
C SER A 269 5.12 10.07 15.17
N MET A 270 5.75 11.16 14.72
CA MET A 270 5.05 12.43 14.49
C MET A 270 4.00 12.32 13.37
N VAL A 271 4.30 11.59 12.30
CA VAL A 271 3.34 11.30 11.23
C VAL A 271 2.15 10.51 11.79
N GLU A 272 2.41 9.48 12.60
CA GLU A 272 1.34 8.75 13.29
C GLU A 272 0.54 9.67 14.19
N ASP A 273 1.14 10.52 14.99
CA ASP A 273 0.40 11.40 15.90
C ASP A 273 -0.59 12.32 15.18
N MET A 274 -0.23 12.75 13.97
CA MET A 274 -1.03 13.66 13.15
C MET A 274 -1.96 12.93 12.17
N SER A 275 -1.86 11.61 12.03
CA SER A 275 -2.66 10.83 11.08
C SER A 275 -4.15 10.79 11.45
N TYR A 276 -5.00 10.70 10.43
CA TYR A 276 -6.43 10.52 10.63
C TYR A 276 -6.68 9.17 11.34
N LYS A 277 -7.30 9.22 12.51
CA LYS A 277 -7.57 8.05 13.37
C LYS A 277 -8.83 7.32 12.93
N LEU A 278 -8.68 6.50 11.89
CA LEU A 278 -9.74 5.64 11.38
C LEU A 278 -9.82 4.31 12.14
N PHE A 279 -8.67 3.68 12.40
CA PHE A 279 -8.59 2.37 13.04
C PHE A 279 -8.25 2.54 14.54
N GLY A 280 -9.21 2.29 15.42
CA GLY A 280 -9.18 2.71 16.84
C GLY A 280 -8.21 1.98 17.78
N PHE A 281 -6.91 1.97 17.50
CA PHE A 281 -5.89 1.55 18.47
C PHE A 281 -5.46 2.71 19.39
N LYS A 282 -5.22 2.40 20.66
CA LYS A 282 -4.45 3.28 21.55
C LYS A 282 -2.95 3.12 21.24
N LYS A 283 -2.19 4.22 21.25
CA LYS A 283 -0.72 4.27 21.04
C LYS A 283 -0.01 3.15 21.81
N ASP A 284 0.82 2.39 21.11
CA ASP A 284 1.73 1.40 21.70
C ASP A 284 3.10 1.51 21.01
N PRO A 285 4.05 2.28 21.59
CA PRO A 285 5.33 2.60 20.95
C PRO A 285 6.32 1.43 20.88
N ASP A 286 6.04 0.29 21.53
CA ASP A 286 6.98 -0.83 21.66
C ASP A 286 6.77 -1.95 20.63
N ASN A 287 5.76 -1.82 19.77
CA ASN A 287 5.39 -2.86 18.81
C ASN A 287 5.72 -2.37 17.41
N ILE A 288 6.88 -2.76 16.88
CA ILE A 288 7.24 -2.54 15.49
C ILE A 288 6.93 -3.83 14.74
N TYR A 289 6.04 -3.74 13.76
CA TYR A 289 5.63 -4.87 12.93
C TYR A 289 6.78 -5.48 12.11
N LYS A 290 6.75 -6.80 12.01
CA LYS A 290 7.61 -7.61 11.15
C LYS A 290 6.82 -7.92 9.87
N GLY A 291 7.16 -7.25 8.77
CA GLY A 291 6.48 -7.44 7.50
C GLY A 291 7.07 -8.57 6.70
N ILE A 292 6.70 -9.81 7.05
CA ILE A 292 7.03 -11.15 6.46
C ILE A 292 7.87 -12.02 7.41
#